data_AF-A0A1Q3HG72-F1
#
_entry.id   AF-A0A1Q3HG72-F1
#
_cell.length_a   1.000
_cell.length_b   1.000
_cell.length_c   1.000
_cell.angle_alpha   90.00
_cell.angle_beta   90.00
_cell.angle_gamma   90.00
#
_symmetry.space_group_name_H-M   'P 1'
#
loop_
_entity.id
_entity.type
_entity.pdbx_description
1 polymer ?
#
loop_
_entity_poly.entity_id
_entity_poly.type
_entity_poly.pdbx_seq_one_letter_code
_entity_poly.pdbx_strand_id
1 'polypeptide(L)'
;MKRTLTMLFWFGVMFAHFVGIMALAYAVGGLVEGVLPGGSRLTNMAILMVAVVMGIASLLTVAERKWSSLMQNRIGPNRARINLPLIKDSALVGIPHFLADGMKMLFKEDFLPATANKLLYNLGPMLAFAPVFALYAVVPSGPTVQVFGHTVDMVVATPDFGLLYVFAIASLAVYGTSLAGWSSNNKFALLGGVRAASQMISYEVALGLSLVGLMMAFSTVQLPAFVGNVTNELGLGNAATGQARYLWEGKIGGFDIGLPAWGFLLQPLGFFLFFAAAFAETKRAPFDTPEGESEIIGYFVEYSGMKFGLFMISEFVEIVVLSGLIVVLFFGGYHLPFGGEWLSNLALMKEHGWLYGTILGTVFWAKVMFFVWLQLAIRWTFPRFRYDQIQTLGWKILLPIGLFNVFATGALVLWDPSLRALAVFGLLQIGVLIALTTSSALKSEEGHGGGHGHGHDAHGHGHDAHGHGLPAHGHAAHADTHSGAHSGAAAASH
;
A
#
# COMPACT_ATOMS: atom_id res chain seq x y z
N MET A 1 2.03 -30.34 7.21
CA MET A 1 2.31 -30.25 8.66
C MET A 1 3.55 -29.43 9.00
N LYS A 2 4.75 -29.72 8.48
CA LYS A 2 5.96 -28.92 8.81
C LYS A 2 5.86 -27.44 8.37
N ARG A 3 5.43 -27.16 7.13
CA ARG A 3 5.30 -25.77 6.62
C ARG A 3 4.25 -24.94 7.36
N THR A 4 3.09 -25.52 7.67
CA THR A 4 2.03 -24.85 8.43
C THR A 4 2.47 -24.53 9.85
N LEU A 5 3.18 -25.46 10.52
CA LEU A 5 3.74 -25.22 11.84
C LEU A 5 4.82 -24.11 11.81
N THR A 6 5.69 -24.10 10.78
CA THR A 6 6.68 -23.05 10.59
C THR A 6 6.03 -21.69 10.33
N MET A 7 4.98 -21.63 9.51
CA MET A 7 4.22 -20.39 9.29
C MET A 7 3.60 -19.88 10.59
N LEU A 8 2.90 -20.74 11.33
CA LEU A 8 2.29 -20.38 12.61
C LEU A 8 3.33 -19.91 13.62
N PHE A 9 4.50 -20.53 13.67
CA PHE A 9 5.61 -20.07 14.49
C PHE A 9 6.07 -18.66 14.11
N TRP A 10 6.30 -18.38 12.81
CA TRP A 10 6.71 -17.04 12.37
C TRP A 10 5.62 -15.98 12.58
N PHE A 11 4.35 -16.32 12.38
CA PHE A 11 3.23 -15.46 12.74
C PHE A 11 3.21 -15.17 14.24
N GLY A 12 3.43 -16.18 15.08
CA GLY A 12 3.55 -16.01 16.53
C GLY A 12 4.72 -15.11 16.93
N VAL A 13 5.88 -15.26 16.28
CA VAL A 13 7.06 -14.40 16.51
C VAL A 13 6.76 -12.96 16.10
N MET A 14 6.16 -12.72 14.95
CA MET A 14 5.78 -11.36 14.51
C MET A 14 4.76 -10.73 15.48
N PHE A 15 3.74 -11.50 15.87
CA PHE A 15 2.74 -11.04 16.83
C PHE A 15 3.39 -10.66 18.18
N ALA A 16 4.28 -11.51 18.70
CA ALA A 16 5.02 -11.23 19.93
C ALA A 16 5.89 -9.97 19.83
N HIS A 17 6.49 -9.71 18.66
CA HIS A 17 7.24 -8.45 18.43
C HIS A 17 6.32 -7.24 18.52
N PHE A 18 5.16 -7.26 17.85
CA PHE A 18 4.22 -6.14 17.93
C PHE A 18 3.69 -5.92 19.35
N VAL A 19 3.36 -6.99 20.08
CA VAL A 19 3.01 -6.91 21.51
C VAL A 19 4.13 -6.26 22.31
N GLY A 20 5.37 -6.71 22.14
CA GLY A 20 6.53 -6.16 22.85
C GLY A 20 6.76 -4.67 22.55
N ILE A 21 6.66 -4.28 21.27
CA ILE A 21 6.82 -2.88 20.84
C ILE A 21 5.69 -2.00 21.39
N MET A 22 4.44 -2.45 21.32
CA MET A 22 3.31 -1.67 21.84
C MET A 22 3.40 -1.53 23.37
N ALA A 23 3.72 -2.62 24.09
CA ALA A 23 3.94 -2.57 25.53
C ALA A 23 5.08 -1.61 25.89
N LEU A 24 6.18 -1.65 25.14
CA LEU A 24 7.29 -0.72 25.31
C LEU A 24 6.86 0.72 25.06
N ALA A 25 6.09 0.99 24.00
CA ALA A 25 5.59 2.32 23.70
C ALA A 25 4.73 2.87 24.84
N TYR A 26 3.81 2.08 25.39
CA TYR A 26 2.99 2.47 26.54
C TYR A 26 3.82 2.68 27.81
N ALA A 27 4.77 1.79 28.09
CA ALA A 27 5.62 1.86 29.28
C ALA A 27 6.55 3.09 29.25
N VAL A 28 7.28 3.29 28.14
CA VAL A 28 8.17 4.45 27.99
C VAL A 28 7.35 5.74 27.94
N GLY A 29 6.21 5.74 27.25
CA GLY A 29 5.30 6.87 27.22
C GLY A 29 4.85 7.30 28.63
N GLY A 30 4.44 6.34 29.47
CA GLY A 30 4.03 6.62 30.85
C GLY A 30 5.16 7.12 31.74
N LEU A 31 6.37 6.56 31.59
CA LEU A 31 7.56 7.00 32.33
C LEU A 31 7.97 8.43 31.96
N VAL A 32 7.98 8.74 30.66
CA VAL A 32 8.37 10.07 30.17
C VAL A 32 7.32 11.11 30.54
N GLU A 33 6.03 10.77 30.51
CA GLU A 33 4.94 11.66 30.94
C GLU A 33 5.09 12.07 32.42
N GLY A 34 5.63 11.18 33.26
CA GLY A 34 5.94 11.49 34.66
C GLY A 34 7.09 12.48 34.84
N VAL A 35 7.97 12.64 33.84
CA VAL A 35 9.11 13.58 33.87
C VAL A 35 8.77 14.88 33.15
N LEU A 36 8.10 14.80 32.00
CA LEU A 36 7.75 15.90 31.13
C LEU A 36 6.27 15.76 30.72
N PRO A 37 5.39 16.67 31.18
CA PRO A 37 4.01 16.71 30.71
C PRO A 37 3.93 16.86 29.19
N GLY A 38 3.19 15.98 28.52
CA GLY A 38 3.10 15.87 27.06
C GLY A 38 4.25 15.10 26.40
N GLY A 39 5.23 14.62 27.17
CA GLY A 39 6.37 13.87 26.66
C GLY A 39 6.02 12.48 26.13
N SER A 40 4.85 11.93 26.51
CA SER A 40 4.31 10.71 25.90
C SER A 40 4.15 10.81 24.40
N ARG A 41 3.72 11.97 23.87
CA ARG A 41 3.51 12.20 22.43
C ARG A 41 4.82 12.20 21.64
N LEU A 42 5.87 12.81 22.19
CA LEU A 42 7.22 12.79 21.60
C LEU A 42 7.81 11.38 21.59
N THR A 43 7.60 10.65 22.69
CA THR A 43 8.03 9.26 22.83
C THR A 43 7.30 8.37 21.82
N ASN A 44 6.00 8.56 21.65
CA ASN A 44 5.19 7.83 20.69
C ASN A 44 5.57 8.18 19.25
N MET A 45 5.94 9.43 18.96
CA MET A 45 6.53 9.80 17.68
C MET A 45 7.85 9.03 17.45
N ALA A 46 8.78 9.04 18.41
CA ALA A 46 10.05 8.35 18.26
C ALA A 46 9.88 6.83 18.09
N ILE A 47 9.08 6.19 18.94
CA ILE A 47 8.90 4.73 18.91
C ILE A 47 8.06 4.31 17.71
N LEU A 48 6.86 4.85 17.53
CA LEU A 48 5.96 4.40 16.46
C LEU A 48 6.47 4.80 15.07
N MET A 49 6.98 6.02 14.90
CA MET A 49 7.45 6.47 13.59
C MET A 49 8.85 5.93 13.27
N VAL A 50 9.84 6.16 14.15
CA VAL A 50 11.23 5.83 13.84
C VAL A 50 11.54 4.36 14.08
N ALA A 51 10.99 3.73 15.11
CA ALA A 51 11.25 2.30 15.33
C ALA A 51 10.30 1.42 14.51
N VAL A 52 9.00 1.72 14.50
CA VAL A 52 8.02 0.82 13.85
C VAL A 52 7.86 1.11 12.37
N VAL A 53 7.39 2.31 11.97
CA VAL A 53 7.15 2.62 10.54
C VAL A 53 8.43 2.48 9.73
N MET A 54 9.52 3.12 10.16
CA MET A 54 10.81 3.03 9.47
C MET A 54 11.45 1.64 9.54
N GLY A 55 11.27 0.93 10.65
CA GLY A 55 11.69 -0.47 10.77
C GLY A 55 10.97 -1.36 9.77
N ILE A 56 9.64 -1.24 9.67
CA ILE A 56 8.82 -1.97 8.70
C ILE A 56 9.22 -1.56 7.27
N ALA A 57 9.27 -0.27 6.95
CA ALA A 57 9.64 0.21 5.62
C ALA A 57 11.01 -0.33 5.15
N SER A 58 11.99 -0.36 6.06
CA SER A 58 13.30 -0.95 5.80
C SER A 58 13.21 -2.46 5.57
N LEU A 59 12.44 -3.18 6.39
CA LEU A 59 12.22 -4.62 6.24
C LEU A 59 11.42 -4.96 4.96
N LEU A 60 10.57 -4.06 4.47
CA LEU A 60 9.82 -4.25 3.23
C LEU A 60 10.74 -4.38 2.02
N THR A 61 11.91 -3.76 2.02
CA THR A 61 12.91 -3.94 0.96
C THR A 61 13.34 -5.41 0.81
N VAL A 62 13.48 -6.13 1.92
CA VAL A 62 13.82 -7.56 1.93
C VAL A 62 12.57 -8.40 1.69
N ALA A 63 11.44 -8.04 2.30
CA ALA A 63 10.18 -8.74 2.14
C ALA A 63 9.74 -8.78 0.67
N GLU A 64 9.86 -7.66 -0.04
CA GLU A 64 9.53 -7.55 -1.46
C GLU A 64 10.45 -8.41 -2.33
N ARG A 65 11.77 -8.41 -2.07
CA ARG A 65 12.73 -9.29 -2.76
C ARG A 65 12.40 -10.77 -2.56
N LYS A 66 11.88 -11.14 -1.39
CA LYS A 66 11.46 -12.51 -1.10
C LYS A 66 10.12 -12.85 -1.73
N TRP A 67 9.15 -11.97 -1.61
CA TRP A 67 7.82 -12.15 -2.17
C TRP A 67 7.87 -12.29 -3.69
N SER A 68 8.60 -11.39 -4.37
CA SER A 68 8.84 -11.46 -5.81
C SER A 68 9.52 -12.76 -6.23
N SER A 69 10.53 -13.21 -5.47
CA SER A 69 11.21 -14.47 -5.75
C SER A 69 10.27 -15.67 -5.63
N LEU A 70 9.38 -15.67 -4.63
CA LEU A 70 8.38 -16.72 -4.43
C LEU A 70 7.38 -16.78 -5.59
N MET A 71 6.85 -15.63 -6.02
CA MET A 71 5.91 -15.57 -7.15
C MET A 71 6.54 -16.00 -8.48
N GLN A 72 7.83 -15.74 -8.64
CA GLN A 72 8.60 -16.12 -9.83
C GLN A 72 9.23 -17.53 -9.72
N ASN A 73 8.91 -18.30 -8.67
CA ASN A 73 9.48 -19.61 -8.39
C ASN A 73 11.03 -19.63 -8.44
N ARG A 74 11.67 -18.59 -7.88
CA ARG A 74 13.13 -18.51 -7.69
C ARG A 74 13.48 -18.23 -6.24
N ILE A 75 14.74 -18.46 -5.88
CA ILE A 75 15.21 -18.28 -4.50
C ILE A 75 15.60 -16.82 -4.27
N GLY A 76 14.98 -16.17 -3.29
CA GLY A 76 15.31 -14.81 -2.87
C GLY A 76 16.65 -14.69 -2.12
N PRO A 77 16.97 -13.51 -1.56
CA PRO A 77 18.26 -13.25 -0.92
C PRO A 77 18.53 -14.19 0.27
N ASN A 78 19.51 -15.08 0.13
CA ASN A 78 19.94 -16.06 1.15
C ASN A 78 21.48 -16.20 1.25
N ARG A 79 22.25 -15.27 0.66
CA ARG A 79 23.72 -15.39 0.54
C ARG A 79 24.49 -14.69 1.66
N ALA A 80 24.03 -13.54 2.13
CA ALA A 80 24.70 -12.84 3.23
C ALA A 80 24.49 -13.60 4.54
N ARG A 81 25.57 -14.20 5.07
CA ARG A 81 25.60 -14.89 6.37
C ARG A 81 26.27 -13.99 7.38
N ILE A 82 25.68 -13.88 8.57
CA ILE A 82 26.33 -13.20 9.69
C ILE A 82 26.84 -14.28 10.64
N ASN A 83 28.11 -14.16 11.02
CA ASN A 83 28.72 -15.02 12.03
C ASN A 83 28.78 -14.23 13.36
N LEU A 84 27.70 -14.27 14.11
CA LEU A 84 27.63 -13.69 15.47
C LEU A 84 27.83 -14.82 16.50
N PRO A 85 28.40 -14.54 17.69
CA PRO A 85 28.68 -15.55 18.71
C PRO A 85 27.46 -16.39 19.13
N LEU A 86 26.25 -15.82 19.05
CA LEU A 86 24.98 -16.49 19.36
C LEU A 86 24.28 -17.12 18.14
N ILE A 87 24.65 -16.73 16.91
CA ILE A 87 23.99 -17.13 15.67
C ILE A 87 25.08 -17.49 14.67
N LYS A 88 25.60 -18.71 14.80
CA LYS A 88 26.68 -19.22 13.95
C LYS A 88 26.15 -19.54 12.55
N ASP A 89 26.72 -18.92 11.52
CA ASP A 89 26.50 -19.19 10.08
C ASP A 89 25.05 -19.18 9.57
N SER A 90 24.17 -18.37 10.17
CA SER A 90 22.80 -18.22 9.65
C SER A 90 22.74 -17.21 8.52
N ALA A 91 22.08 -17.56 7.42
CA ALA A 91 21.74 -16.63 6.33
C ALA A 91 20.69 -15.57 6.73
N LEU A 92 20.17 -15.64 7.98
CA LEU A 92 19.23 -14.71 8.60
C LEU A 92 18.11 -14.23 7.67
N VAL A 93 17.65 -15.11 6.76
CA VAL A 93 16.55 -14.84 5.85
C VAL A 93 16.77 -13.51 5.07
N GLY A 94 18.01 -13.11 4.79
CA GLY A 94 18.32 -11.93 3.98
C GLY A 94 18.29 -10.58 4.72
N ILE A 95 17.99 -10.55 6.03
CA ILE A 95 18.08 -9.37 6.91
C ILE A 95 19.40 -8.57 6.74
N PRO A 96 20.58 -9.19 6.57
CA PRO A 96 21.82 -8.43 6.45
C PRO A 96 21.87 -7.50 5.21
N HIS A 97 21.04 -7.74 4.20
CA HIS A 97 21.04 -6.95 2.97
C HIS A 97 20.47 -5.54 3.19
N PHE A 98 19.44 -5.36 4.03
CA PHE A 98 18.89 -4.01 4.23
C PHE A 98 19.91 -3.10 4.94
N LEU A 99 20.68 -3.65 5.89
CA LEU A 99 21.77 -2.94 6.56
C LEU A 99 22.89 -2.59 5.57
N ALA A 100 23.29 -3.55 4.75
CA ALA A 100 24.31 -3.33 3.73
C ALA A 100 23.88 -2.28 2.68
N ASP A 101 22.60 -2.31 2.25
CA ASP A 101 22.04 -1.34 1.32
C ASP A 101 22.01 0.06 1.94
N GLY A 102 21.58 0.19 3.21
CA GLY A 102 21.62 1.45 3.94
C GLY A 102 23.04 2.01 4.10
N MET A 103 24.00 1.18 4.53
CA MET A 103 25.41 1.56 4.61
C MET A 103 25.95 1.98 3.24
N LYS A 104 25.63 1.24 2.17
CA LYS A 104 26.04 1.57 0.81
C LYS A 104 25.50 2.94 0.42
N MET A 105 24.23 3.26 0.70
CA MET A 105 23.68 4.57 0.35
C MET A 105 24.37 5.72 1.11
N LEU A 106 24.80 5.49 2.36
CA LEU A 106 25.51 6.49 3.18
C LEU A 106 26.94 6.75 2.71
N PHE A 107 27.68 5.70 2.33
CA PHE A 107 29.09 5.81 1.92
C PHE A 107 29.27 6.04 0.42
N LYS A 108 28.23 5.85 -0.38
CA LYS A 108 28.29 6.08 -1.82
C LYS A 108 28.39 7.58 -2.10
N GLU A 109 29.21 7.91 -3.09
CA GLU A 109 29.46 9.28 -3.55
C GLU A 109 28.15 10.04 -3.83
N ASP A 110 28.01 11.21 -3.20
CA ASP A 110 26.93 12.16 -3.47
C ASP A 110 27.30 13.01 -4.70
N PHE A 111 26.72 12.66 -5.84
CA PHE A 111 26.93 13.35 -7.10
C PHE A 111 25.91 14.49 -7.29
N LEU A 112 26.40 15.64 -7.74
CA LEU A 112 25.60 16.80 -8.10
C LEU A 112 25.95 17.24 -9.53
N PRO A 113 25.00 17.23 -10.48
CA PRO A 113 25.24 17.71 -11.83
C PRO A 113 25.66 19.18 -11.84
N ALA A 114 26.69 19.54 -12.62
CA ALA A 114 27.21 20.91 -12.67
C ALA A 114 26.18 21.93 -13.19
N THR A 115 25.21 21.46 -13.97
CA THR A 115 24.15 22.27 -14.57
C THR A 115 22.88 22.37 -13.69
N ALA A 116 22.83 21.64 -12.58
CA ALA A 116 21.69 21.60 -11.66
C ALA A 116 21.72 22.76 -10.64
N ASN A 117 20.54 23.23 -10.23
CA ASN A 117 20.44 24.20 -9.13
C ASN A 117 20.64 23.47 -7.78
N LYS A 118 21.71 23.79 -7.04
CA LYS A 118 22.07 23.11 -5.79
C LYS A 118 20.97 23.11 -4.73
N LEU A 119 20.26 24.23 -4.57
CA LEU A 119 19.21 24.36 -3.56
C LEU A 119 18.03 23.44 -3.90
N LEU A 120 17.50 23.57 -5.12
CA LEU A 120 16.33 22.80 -5.56
C LEU A 120 16.64 21.31 -5.65
N TYR A 121 17.84 20.96 -6.10
CA TYR A 121 18.29 19.57 -6.21
C TYR A 121 18.31 18.88 -4.85
N ASN A 122 18.80 19.54 -3.80
CA ASN A 122 18.81 18.99 -2.45
C ASN A 122 17.42 19.04 -1.78
N LEU A 123 16.58 20.00 -2.15
CA LEU A 123 15.23 20.15 -1.61
C LEU A 123 14.28 19.04 -2.09
N GLY A 124 14.41 18.58 -3.34
CA GLY A 124 13.54 17.54 -3.93
C GLY A 124 13.41 16.28 -3.07
N PRO A 125 14.51 15.58 -2.71
CA PRO A 125 14.48 14.41 -1.84
C PRO A 125 13.90 14.71 -0.44
N MET A 126 14.18 15.89 0.11
CA MET A 126 13.65 16.29 1.42
C MET A 126 12.14 16.46 1.38
N LEU A 127 11.59 17.05 0.30
CA LEU A 127 10.16 17.21 0.10
C LEU A 127 9.44 15.91 -0.27
N ALA A 128 10.14 14.91 -0.79
CA ALA A 128 9.55 13.58 -0.94
C ALA A 128 9.48 12.82 0.40
N PHE A 129 10.50 12.96 1.24
CA PHE A 129 10.60 12.19 2.48
C PHE A 129 9.88 12.83 3.67
N ALA A 130 10.09 14.12 3.93
CA ALA A 130 9.58 14.79 5.12
C ALA A 130 8.05 14.76 5.26
N PRO A 131 7.25 14.92 4.17
CA PRO A 131 5.80 14.85 4.28
C PRO A 131 5.31 13.46 4.68
N VAL A 132 5.91 12.39 4.15
CA VAL A 132 5.53 11.02 4.49
C VAL A 132 5.71 10.74 5.99
N PHE A 133 6.77 11.31 6.58
CA PHE A 133 6.96 11.28 8.03
C PHE A 133 5.84 12.04 8.73
N ALA A 134 5.60 13.28 8.34
CA ALA A 134 4.58 14.13 8.95
C ALA A 134 3.18 13.49 8.90
N LEU A 135 2.81 12.80 7.81
CA LEU A 135 1.51 12.14 7.65
C LEU A 135 1.14 11.18 8.79
N TYR A 136 2.11 10.45 9.35
CA TYR A 136 1.83 9.48 10.41
C TYR A 136 1.50 10.14 11.76
N ALA A 137 1.79 11.43 11.94
CA ALA A 137 1.59 12.12 13.23
C ALA A 137 0.12 12.11 13.71
N VAL A 138 -0.84 12.03 12.78
CA VAL A 138 -2.27 12.04 13.07
C VAL A 138 -2.91 10.66 13.11
N VAL A 139 -2.15 9.59 12.83
CA VAL A 139 -2.67 8.22 12.74
C VAL A 139 -2.71 7.60 14.15
N PRO A 140 -3.90 7.29 14.70
CA PRO A 140 -4.00 6.61 15.99
C PRO A 140 -3.65 5.13 15.86
N SER A 141 -2.61 4.69 16.57
CA SER A 141 -2.19 3.29 16.55
C SER A 141 -2.69 2.47 17.73
N GLY A 142 -3.43 3.07 18.67
CA GLY A 142 -3.98 2.41 19.84
C GLY A 142 -4.87 3.35 20.66
N PRO A 143 -5.59 2.83 21.66
CA PRO A 143 -6.42 3.63 22.55
C PRO A 143 -5.57 4.46 23.52
N THR A 144 -6.18 5.51 24.06
CA THR A 144 -5.66 6.24 25.21
C THR A 144 -5.84 5.39 26.47
N VAL A 145 -4.76 5.13 27.21
CA VAL A 145 -4.82 4.32 28.44
C VAL A 145 -4.02 4.97 29.56
N GLN A 146 -4.40 4.68 30.80
CA GLN A 146 -3.62 5.13 31.97
C GLN A 146 -2.49 4.13 32.25
N VAL A 147 -1.27 4.64 32.30
CA VAL A 147 -0.04 3.88 32.61
C VAL A 147 0.70 4.64 33.72
N PHE A 148 0.99 3.97 34.83
CA PHE A 148 1.65 4.58 35.99
C PHE A 148 0.97 5.85 36.54
N GLY A 149 -0.36 5.95 36.44
CA GLY A 149 -1.12 7.13 36.88
C GLY A 149 -1.11 8.30 35.89
N HIS A 150 -0.44 8.15 34.75
CA HIS A 150 -0.41 9.13 33.67
C HIS A 150 -1.22 8.65 32.46
N THR A 151 -1.84 9.57 31.74
CA THR A 151 -2.61 9.25 30.53
C THR A 151 -1.66 9.22 29.33
N VAL A 152 -1.62 8.10 28.62
CA VAL A 152 -0.76 7.90 27.44
C VAL A 152 -1.64 7.74 26.20
N ASP A 153 -1.55 8.71 25.29
CA ASP A 153 -2.24 8.73 24.01
C ASP A 153 -1.40 8.06 22.92
N MET A 154 -1.89 7.02 22.24
CA MET A 154 -1.20 6.38 21.10
C MET A 154 -1.42 7.10 19.76
N VAL A 155 -1.35 8.42 19.80
CA VAL A 155 -1.37 9.32 18.65
C VAL A 155 -0.48 10.52 18.97
N VAL A 156 0.27 11.02 17.99
CA VAL A 156 1.22 12.12 18.23
C VAL A 156 0.49 13.44 18.34
N ALA A 157 -0.41 13.72 17.41
CA ALA A 157 -1.18 14.96 17.35
C ALA A 157 -2.62 14.73 16.90
N THR A 158 -3.55 15.47 17.51
CA THR A 158 -4.99 15.42 17.20
C THR A 158 -5.50 16.79 16.77
N PRO A 159 -5.05 17.34 15.62
CA PRO A 159 -5.54 18.63 15.15
C PRO A 159 -7.01 18.52 14.74
N ASP A 160 -7.77 19.61 14.89
CA ASP A 160 -9.20 19.66 14.53
C ASP A 160 -9.46 19.39 13.05
N PHE A 161 -8.45 19.63 12.22
CA PHE A 161 -8.46 19.44 10.78
C PHE A 161 -7.68 18.18 10.35
N GLY A 162 -7.72 17.10 11.14
CA GLY A 162 -6.91 15.88 10.94
C GLY A 162 -6.84 15.35 9.50
N LEU A 163 -7.98 15.15 8.84
CA LEU A 163 -7.99 14.63 7.47
C LEU A 163 -7.56 15.67 6.43
N LEU A 164 -7.81 16.96 6.66
CA LEU A 164 -7.29 18.05 5.84
C LEU A 164 -5.77 18.17 5.97
N TYR A 165 -5.22 17.89 7.16
CA TYR A 165 -3.77 17.77 7.37
C TYR A 165 -3.18 16.65 6.52
N VAL A 166 -3.83 15.48 6.46
CA VAL A 166 -3.38 14.38 5.59
C VAL A 166 -3.32 14.82 4.12
N PHE A 167 -4.38 15.45 3.60
CA PHE A 167 -4.37 15.93 2.20
C PHE A 167 -3.33 17.01 1.95
N ALA A 168 -3.23 18.00 2.84
CA ALA A 168 -2.28 19.10 2.69
C ALA A 168 -0.84 18.59 2.67
N ILE A 169 -0.48 17.68 3.58
CA ILE A 169 0.87 17.13 3.67
C ILE A 169 1.13 16.14 2.53
N ALA A 170 0.19 15.27 2.16
CA ALA A 170 0.36 14.35 1.04
C ALA A 170 0.70 15.11 -0.25
N SER A 171 0.02 16.23 -0.51
CA SER A 171 0.28 17.09 -1.68
C SER A 171 1.69 17.66 -1.76
N LEU A 172 2.43 17.74 -0.65
CA LEU A 172 3.81 18.19 -0.66
C LEU A 172 4.76 17.18 -1.31
N ALA A 173 4.43 15.89 -1.29
CA ALA A 173 5.25 14.85 -1.92
C ALA A 173 5.31 15.02 -3.46
N VAL A 174 4.24 15.53 -4.07
CA VAL A 174 4.15 15.87 -5.50
C VAL A 174 5.16 16.97 -5.89
N TYR A 175 5.35 17.96 -5.01
CA TYR A 175 6.38 18.98 -5.22
C TYR A 175 7.77 18.36 -5.17
N GLY A 176 8.00 17.37 -4.31
CA GLY A 176 9.27 16.64 -4.25
C GLY A 176 9.66 16.00 -5.58
N THR A 177 8.75 15.27 -6.22
CA THR A 177 9.04 14.57 -7.49
C THR A 177 9.17 15.52 -8.68
N SER A 178 8.33 16.56 -8.74
CA SER A 178 8.36 17.54 -9.83
C SER A 178 9.63 18.40 -9.77
N LEU A 179 10.02 18.85 -8.56
CA LEU A 179 11.26 19.56 -8.34
C LEU A 179 12.48 18.69 -8.60
N ALA A 180 12.44 17.40 -8.27
CA ALA A 180 13.51 16.46 -8.59
C ALA A 180 13.74 16.37 -10.11
N GLY A 181 12.67 16.18 -10.88
CA GLY A 181 12.73 16.13 -12.34
C GLY A 181 13.26 17.44 -12.95
N TRP A 182 12.76 18.59 -12.49
CA TRP A 182 13.17 19.90 -12.99
C TRP A 182 14.61 20.28 -12.60
N SER A 183 14.97 20.12 -11.33
CA SER A 183 16.27 20.55 -10.80
C SER A 183 17.44 19.74 -11.32
N SER A 184 17.20 18.51 -11.78
CA SER A 184 18.17 17.63 -12.42
C SER A 184 18.74 18.19 -13.74
N ASN A 185 18.06 19.17 -14.35
CA ASN A 185 18.41 19.77 -15.65
C ASN A 185 18.65 18.73 -16.77
N ASN A 186 17.93 17.60 -16.71
CA ASN A 186 17.90 16.57 -17.74
C ASN A 186 16.49 16.47 -18.32
N LYS A 187 16.36 16.58 -19.66
CA LYS A 187 15.06 16.56 -20.35
C LYS A 187 14.29 15.25 -20.11
N PHE A 188 14.97 14.13 -19.95
CA PHE A 188 14.32 12.84 -19.68
C PHE A 188 13.75 12.79 -18.27
N ALA A 189 14.55 13.18 -17.27
CA ALA A 189 14.09 13.27 -15.88
C ALA A 189 12.96 14.29 -15.70
N LEU A 190 12.98 15.39 -16.47
CA LEU A 190 11.88 16.36 -16.50
C LEU A 190 10.59 15.75 -17.04
N LEU A 191 10.64 15.02 -18.16
CA LEU A 191 9.46 14.33 -18.71
C LEU A 191 8.90 13.30 -17.72
N GLY A 192 9.78 12.54 -17.06
CA GLY A 192 9.40 11.61 -15.98
C GLY A 192 8.73 12.33 -14.80
N GLY A 193 9.32 13.44 -14.34
CA GLY A 193 8.78 14.26 -13.25
C GLY A 193 7.41 14.89 -13.55
N VAL A 194 7.20 15.38 -14.78
CA VAL A 194 5.91 15.95 -15.20
C VAL A 194 4.82 14.87 -15.26
N ARG A 195 5.14 13.67 -15.78
CA ARG A 195 4.21 12.53 -15.79
C ARG A 195 3.87 12.09 -14.36
N ALA A 196 4.88 12.00 -13.49
CA ALA A 196 4.69 11.68 -12.09
C ALA A 196 3.76 12.66 -11.38
N ALA A 197 4.02 13.96 -11.54
CA ALA A 197 3.20 15.00 -10.93
C ALA A 197 1.75 14.97 -11.45
N SER A 198 1.56 14.84 -12.77
CA SER A 198 0.22 14.76 -13.36
C SER A 198 -0.54 13.50 -12.95
N GLN A 199 0.14 12.37 -12.72
CA GLN A 199 -0.49 11.17 -12.15
C GLN A 199 -0.95 11.46 -10.71
N MET A 200 -0.03 11.82 -9.82
CA MET A 200 -0.33 11.99 -8.40
C MET A 200 -1.44 13.02 -8.16
N ILE A 201 -1.37 14.20 -8.77
CA ILE A 201 -2.42 15.24 -8.65
C ILE A 201 -3.80 14.69 -9.05
N SER A 202 -3.88 13.89 -10.12
CA SER A 202 -5.16 13.34 -10.57
C SER A 202 -5.76 12.36 -9.56
N TYR A 203 -4.92 11.58 -8.89
CA TYR A 203 -5.35 10.61 -7.88
C TYR A 203 -5.55 11.22 -6.51
N GLU A 204 -4.89 12.33 -6.17
CA GLU A 204 -5.17 13.09 -4.95
C GLU A 204 -6.59 13.62 -4.89
N VAL A 205 -7.09 14.15 -6.02
CA VAL A 205 -8.49 14.62 -6.11
C VAL A 205 -9.46 13.46 -5.91
N ALA A 206 -9.18 12.31 -6.53
CA ALA A 206 -9.99 11.10 -6.36
C ALA A 206 -9.95 10.57 -4.92
N LEU A 207 -8.76 10.58 -4.29
CA LEU A 207 -8.54 10.19 -2.91
C LEU A 207 -9.35 11.08 -1.97
N GLY A 208 -9.29 12.40 -2.13
CA GLY A 208 -10.09 13.35 -1.34
C GLY A 208 -11.60 13.11 -1.49
N LEU A 209 -12.08 13.00 -2.73
CA LEU A 209 -13.51 12.79 -3.02
C LEU A 209 -14.04 11.47 -2.45
N SER A 210 -13.23 10.41 -2.47
CA SER A 210 -13.61 9.09 -1.94
C SER A 210 -13.89 9.09 -0.43
N LEU A 211 -13.29 10.02 0.32
CA LEU A 211 -13.45 10.11 1.78
C LEU A 211 -14.59 11.03 2.23
N VAL A 212 -15.11 11.89 1.36
CA VAL A 212 -16.20 12.83 1.72
C VAL A 212 -17.44 12.09 2.22
N GLY A 213 -17.79 10.95 1.62
CA GLY A 213 -18.88 10.10 2.10
C GLY A 213 -18.69 9.63 3.55
N LEU A 214 -17.45 9.26 3.90
CA LEU A 214 -17.10 8.85 5.26
C LEU A 214 -17.16 10.04 6.24
N MET A 215 -16.65 11.21 5.84
CA MET A 215 -16.72 12.44 6.65
C MET A 215 -18.16 12.81 6.99
N MET A 216 -19.08 12.70 6.03
CA MET A 216 -20.51 12.92 6.28
C MET A 216 -21.09 11.87 7.22
N ALA A 217 -20.77 10.59 7.01
CA ALA A 217 -21.31 9.49 7.80
C ALA A 217 -20.94 9.60 9.29
N PHE A 218 -19.68 9.96 9.61
CA PHE A 218 -19.24 10.11 11.00
C PHE A 218 -19.28 11.55 11.53
N SER A 219 -19.67 12.52 10.69
CA SER A 219 -19.73 13.94 11.03
C SER A 219 -18.43 14.47 11.67
N THR A 220 -17.29 13.99 11.20
CA THR A 220 -15.97 14.38 11.73
C THR A 220 -14.92 14.33 10.63
N VAL A 221 -13.83 15.08 10.85
CA VAL A 221 -12.60 15.03 10.05
C VAL A 221 -11.38 14.65 10.89
N GLN A 222 -11.57 14.37 12.19
CA GLN A 222 -10.50 13.95 13.09
C GLN A 222 -10.36 12.41 13.06
N LEU A 223 -9.15 11.91 12.81
CA LEU A 223 -8.88 10.47 12.73
C LEU A 223 -9.20 9.71 14.03
N PRO A 224 -8.85 10.20 15.24
CA PRO A 224 -9.25 9.54 16.48
C PRO A 224 -10.77 9.46 16.65
N ALA A 225 -11.51 10.49 16.25
CA ALA A 225 -12.97 10.51 16.32
C ALA A 225 -13.62 9.51 15.32
N PHE A 226 -12.99 9.27 14.17
CA PHE A 226 -13.41 8.20 13.25
C PHE A 226 -13.27 6.82 13.88
N VAL A 227 -12.17 6.54 14.58
CA VAL A 227 -11.98 5.25 15.28
C VAL A 227 -13.01 5.14 16.40
N GLY A 228 -13.14 6.20 17.19
CA GLY A 228 -14.06 6.27 18.32
C GLY A 228 -13.66 5.36 19.47
N ASN A 229 -14.49 5.38 20.52
CA ASN A 229 -14.23 4.64 21.76
C ASN A 229 -15.30 3.58 21.98
N VAL A 230 -14.95 2.50 22.65
CA VAL A 230 -15.89 1.42 23.01
C VAL A 230 -16.68 1.80 24.26
N THR A 231 -17.87 1.23 24.45
CA THR A 231 -18.63 1.39 25.69
C THR A 231 -17.78 0.96 26.90
N ASN A 232 -17.72 1.81 27.93
CA ASN A 232 -16.91 1.62 29.14
C ASN A 232 -15.39 1.50 28.93
N GLU A 233 -14.82 2.08 27.86
CA GLU A 233 -13.37 2.27 27.77
C GLU A 233 -12.90 3.06 29.00
N LEU A 234 -12.02 2.45 29.82
CA LEU A 234 -11.56 2.95 31.13
C LEU A 234 -12.63 3.03 32.26
N GLY A 235 -13.81 2.41 32.11
CA GLY A 235 -14.84 2.37 33.15
C GLY A 235 -15.70 3.63 33.30
N LEU A 236 -15.71 4.50 32.28
CA LEU A 236 -16.39 5.81 32.32
C LEU A 236 -17.88 5.83 31.88
N GLY A 237 -18.54 4.70 31.61
CA GLY A 237 -20.00 4.71 31.35
C GLY A 237 -20.45 5.32 30.02
N ASN A 238 -19.52 5.72 29.15
CA ASN A 238 -19.84 6.40 27.88
C ASN A 238 -20.30 5.41 26.81
N ALA A 239 -21.23 5.82 25.95
CA ALA A 239 -21.67 5.05 24.79
C ALA A 239 -20.58 4.93 23.73
N ALA A 240 -20.54 3.81 23.00
CA ALA A 240 -19.60 3.63 21.90
C ALA A 240 -19.77 4.69 20.80
N THR A 241 -18.65 5.24 20.31
CA THR A 241 -18.61 6.30 19.29
C THR A 241 -17.83 5.87 18.06
N GLY A 242 -17.90 6.66 16.98
CA GLY A 242 -17.15 6.40 15.75
C GLY A 242 -17.43 5.01 15.17
N GLN A 243 -16.37 4.33 14.74
CA GLN A 243 -16.42 2.97 14.17
C GLN A 243 -16.53 1.86 15.23
N ALA A 244 -16.33 2.17 16.52
CA ALA A 244 -16.44 1.21 17.61
C ALA A 244 -17.89 0.76 17.90
N ARG A 245 -18.87 1.57 17.49
CA ARG A 245 -20.29 1.29 17.72
C ARG A 245 -20.81 0.17 16.83
N TYR A 246 -21.75 -0.63 17.35
CA TYR A 246 -22.49 -1.61 16.55
C TYR A 246 -23.78 -0.99 16.00
N LEU A 247 -24.05 -1.21 14.71
CA LEU A 247 -25.28 -0.72 14.06
C LEU A 247 -26.49 -1.60 14.40
N TRP A 248 -26.25 -2.91 14.37
CA TRP A 248 -27.13 -3.94 14.88
C TRP A 248 -26.38 -4.68 15.97
N GLU A 249 -26.82 -4.51 17.20
CA GLU A 249 -26.19 -5.08 18.40
C GLU A 249 -26.91 -6.37 18.80
N GLY A 250 -26.13 -7.40 19.07
CA GLY A 250 -26.55 -8.63 19.73
C GLY A 250 -25.56 -8.96 20.84
N LYS A 251 -26.06 -9.50 21.96
CA LYS A 251 -25.23 -9.93 23.09
C LYS A 251 -25.51 -11.39 23.38
N ILE A 252 -24.47 -12.23 23.32
CA ILE A 252 -24.57 -13.65 23.70
C ILE A 252 -23.67 -13.86 24.92
N GLY A 253 -24.27 -14.02 26.10
CA GLY A 253 -23.52 -14.30 27.33
C GLY A 253 -22.53 -13.19 27.73
N GLY A 254 -22.80 -11.93 27.37
CA GLY A 254 -21.89 -10.79 27.62
C GLY A 254 -20.79 -10.62 26.57
N PHE A 255 -20.78 -11.45 25.51
CA PHE A 255 -19.95 -11.24 24.33
C PHE A 255 -20.73 -10.46 23.28
N ASP A 256 -20.17 -9.33 22.83
CA ASP A 256 -20.81 -8.43 21.87
C ASP A 256 -20.62 -8.94 20.46
N ILE A 257 -21.72 -9.17 19.76
CA ILE A 257 -21.78 -9.62 18.38
C ILE A 257 -22.71 -8.67 17.64
N GLY A 258 -22.20 -8.03 16.61
CA GLY A 258 -23.00 -7.13 15.82
C GLY A 258 -22.29 -6.77 14.54
N LEU A 259 -22.96 -6.02 13.68
CA LEU A 259 -22.29 -5.39 12.56
C LEU A 259 -21.64 -4.10 13.08
N PRO A 260 -20.29 -4.02 13.14
CA PRO A 260 -19.65 -2.80 13.56
C PRO A 260 -19.87 -1.73 12.50
N ALA A 261 -19.90 -0.46 12.91
CA ALA A 261 -20.00 0.67 12.00
C ALA A 261 -18.67 0.93 11.28
N TRP A 262 -17.99 -0.10 10.78
CA TRP A 262 -16.72 0.05 10.07
C TRP A 262 -16.92 0.79 8.76
N GLY A 263 -15.99 1.68 8.43
CA GLY A 263 -16.08 2.48 7.20
C GLY A 263 -16.21 1.64 5.94
N PHE A 264 -15.58 0.46 5.87
CA PHE A 264 -15.71 -0.46 4.74
C PHE A 264 -17.15 -0.95 4.52
N LEU A 265 -17.89 -1.20 5.61
CA LEU A 265 -19.26 -1.70 5.54
C LEU A 265 -20.25 -0.59 5.19
N LEU A 266 -19.94 0.65 5.58
CA LEU A 266 -20.75 1.83 5.26
C LEU A 266 -20.47 2.36 3.85
N GLN A 267 -19.22 2.28 3.39
CA GLN A 267 -18.69 2.93 2.19
C GLN A 267 -17.72 2.02 1.43
N PRO A 268 -18.15 0.84 0.95
CA PRO A 268 -17.26 -0.09 0.26
C PRO A 268 -16.79 0.48 -1.09
N LEU A 269 -17.66 1.17 -1.82
CA LEU A 269 -17.27 1.86 -3.04
C LEU A 269 -16.26 2.97 -2.76
N GLY A 270 -16.48 3.77 -1.69
CA GLY A 270 -15.50 4.75 -1.20
C GLY A 270 -14.15 4.09 -0.87
N PHE A 271 -14.15 2.93 -0.23
CA PHE A 271 -12.93 2.16 0.06
C PHE A 271 -12.18 1.77 -1.22
N PHE A 272 -12.86 1.19 -2.22
CA PHE A 272 -12.17 0.77 -3.46
C PHE A 272 -11.60 1.96 -4.24
N LEU A 273 -12.31 3.09 -4.27
CA LEU A 273 -11.80 4.32 -4.87
C LEU A 273 -10.58 4.84 -4.11
N PHE A 274 -10.67 4.92 -2.78
CA PHE A 274 -9.57 5.36 -1.92
C PHE A 274 -8.37 4.44 -2.07
N PHE A 275 -8.58 3.12 -2.05
CA PHE A 275 -7.53 2.12 -2.17
C PHE A 275 -6.83 2.18 -3.52
N ALA A 276 -7.58 2.32 -4.63
CA ALA A 276 -7.00 2.48 -5.96
C ALA A 276 -6.19 3.79 -6.08
N ALA A 277 -6.70 4.89 -5.52
CA ALA A 277 -6.01 6.18 -5.55
C ALA A 277 -4.77 6.21 -4.65
N ALA A 278 -4.86 5.68 -3.44
CA ALA A 278 -3.73 5.52 -2.52
C ALA A 278 -2.65 4.63 -3.15
N PHE A 279 -3.03 3.55 -3.84
CA PHE A 279 -2.06 2.71 -4.54
C PHE A 279 -1.36 3.48 -5.66
N ALA A 280 -2.09 4.30 -6.44
CA ALA A 280 -1.49 5.13 -7.48
C ALA A 280 -0.52 6.19 -6.94
N GLU A 281 -0.72 6.64 -5.69
CA GLU A 281 0.15 7.58 -5.00
C GLU A 281 1.50 6.95 -4.60
N THR A 282 1.53 5.66 -4.26
CA THR A 282 2.79 4.96 -3.93
C THR A 282 3.78 4.84 -5.08
N LYS A 283 3.42 5.26 -6.30
CA LYS A 283 4.26 5.24 -7.52
C LYS A 283 4.75 3.86 -7.95
N ARG A 284 4.07 2.80 -7.51
CA ARG A 284 4.48 1.40 -7.73
C ARG A 284 3.57 0.63 -8.67
N ALA A 285 4.11 -0.44 -9.27
CA ALA A 285 3.36 -1.25 -10.22
C ALA A 285 2.05 -1.74 -9.57
N PRO A 286 0.89 -1.63 -10.26
CA PRO A 286 0.76 -1.37 -11.69
C PRO A 286 0.75 0.12 -12.13
N PHE A 287 0.89 1.07 -11.20
CA PHE A 287 0.90 2.51 -11.43
C PHE A 287 2.33 3.13 -11.40
N ASP A 288 3.34 2.40 -11.86
CA ASP A 288 4.76 2.78 -11.83
C ASP A 288 5.23 3.59 -13.04
N THR A 289 4.33 4.29 -13.75
CA THR A 289 4.74 5.19 -14.83
C THR A 289 5.73 6.29 -14.45
N PRO A 290 5.83 6.73 -13.17
CA PRO A 290 6.87 7.65 -12.70
C PRO A 290 8.28 7.05 -12.61
N GLU A 291 8.39 5.73 -12.47
CA GLU A 291 9.65 5.01 -12.19
C GLU A 291 10.09 4.10 -13.33
N GLY A 292 9.18 3.77 -14.25
CA GLY A 292 9.29 2.68 -15.20
C GLY A 292 10.62 2.66 -15.96
N GLU A 293 11.55 1.80 -15.52
CA GLU A 293 12.86 1.60 -16.16
C GLU A 293 12.74 1.18 -17.64
N SER A 294 11.62 0.56 -18.01
CA SER A 294 11.32 0.09 -19.36
C SER A 294 10.62 1.15 -20.23
N GLU A 295 10.20 2.28 -19.66
CA GLU A 295 9.57 3.40 -20.37
C GLU A 295 10.44 4.67 -20.31
N ILE A 296 9.83 5.85 -20.39
CA ILE A 296 10.50 7.13 -20.19
C ILE A 296 11.02 7.18 -18.74
N ILE A 297 12.32 7.38 -18.64
CA ILE A 297 13.12 7.38 -17.42
C ILE A 297 12.50 8.30 -16.34
N GLY A 298 12.55 7.86 -15.07
CA GLY A 298 11.97 8.56 -13.92
C GLY A 298 12.72 9.81 -13.42
N TYR A 299 12.15 10.48 -12.41
CA TYR A 299 12.64 11.79 -11.90
C TYR A 299 13.90 11.71 -11.03
N PHE A 300 14.29 10.52 -10.56
CA PHE A 300 15.41 10.34 -9.62
C PHE A 300 16.74 9.92 -10.27
N VAL A 301 16.84 9.93 -11.60
CA VAL A 301 17.98 9.31 -12.31
C VAL A 301 19.32 10.02 -12.15
N GLU A 302 19.32 11.32 -11.89
CA GLU A 302 20.56 12.05 -11.59
C GLU A 302 21.02 11.88 -10.13
N TYR A 303 20.18 11.33 -9.26
CA TYR A 303 20.45 11.23 -7.83
C TYR A 303 21.30 10.01 -7.47
N SER A 304 22.28 10.23 -6.58
CA SER A 304 23.16 9.18 -6.04
C SER A 304 23.10 9.12 -4.51
N GLY A 305 23.70 8.06 -3.95
CA GLY A 305 23.88 7.85 -2.51
C GLY A 305 22.59 8.02 -1.71
N MET A 306 22.66 8.83 -0.67
CA MET A 306 21.56 9.03 0.27
C MET A 306 20.36 9.75 -0.35
N LYS A 307 20.54 10.65 -1.32
CA LYS A 307 19.40 11.36 -1.93
C LYS A 307 18.51 10.42 -2.73
N PHE A 308 19.12 9.49 -3.48
CA PHE A 308 18.39 8.40 -4.12
C PHE A 308 17.73 7.49 -3.06
N GLY A 309 18.48 7.15 -2.01
CA GLY A 309 17.96 6.36 -0.89
C GLY A 309 16.72 6.97 -0.24
N LEU A 310 16.67 8.30 -0.11
CA LEU A 310 15.52 9.03 0.47
C LEU A 310 14.26 8.89 -0.39
N PHE A 311 14.36 8.98 -1.73
CA PHE A 311 13.21 8.72 -2.60
C PHE A 311 12.71 7.28 -2.43
N MET A 312 13.61 6.30 -2.53
CA MET A 312 13.22 4.89 -2.46
C MET A 312 12.62 4.51 -1.12
N ILE A 313 13.20 4.97 0.01
CA ILE A 313 12.65 4.66 1.33
C ILE A 313 11.34 5.40 1.57
N SER A 314 11.16 6.61 1.03
CA SER A 314 9.91 7.38 1.20
C SER A 314 8.69 6.63 0.65
N GLU A 315 8.81 5.97 -0.51
CA GLU A 315 7.75 5.13 -1.06
C GLU A 315 7.41 3.95 -0.13
N PHE A 316 8.40 3.31 0.48
CA PHE A 316 8.16 2.20 1.40
C PHE A 316 7.50 2.67 2.70
N VAL A 317 7.88 3.84 3.21
CA VAL A 317 7.21 4.47 4.36
C VAL A 317 5.77 4.82 3.98
N GLU A 318 5.55 5.33 2.78
CA GLU A 318 4.23 5.70 2.26
C GLU A 318 3.28 4.49 2.18
N ILE A 319 3.76 3.32 1.74
CA ILE A 319 2.96 2.06 1.79
C ILE A 319 2.46 1.77 3.21
N VAL A 320 3.32 1.94 4.22
CA VAL A 320 2.96 1.67 5.63
C VAL A 320 1.98 2.72 6.14
N VAL A 321 2.22 4.00 5.86
CA VAL A 321 1.36 5.11 6.30
C VAL A 321 -0.02 5.02 5.66
N LEU A 322 -0.10 4.80 4.34
CA LEU A 322 -1.37 4.62 3.63
C LEU A 322 -2.11 3.37 4.11
N SER A 323 -1.40 2.27 4.41
CA SER A 323 -2.00 1.10 5.06
C SER A 323 -2.58 1.45 6.44
N GLY A 324 -1.88 2.26 7.22
CA GLY A 324 -2.38 2.82 8.48
C GLY A 324 -3.67 3.63 8.29
N LEU A 325 -3.69 4.53 7.31
CA LEU A 325 -4.87 5.34 6.98
C LEU A 325 -6.07 4.47 6.55
N ILE A 326 -5.85 3.46 5.71
CA ILE A 326 -6.89 2.50 5.33
C ILE A 326 -7.49 1.82 6.56
N VAL A 327 -6.64 1.36 7.48
CA VAL A 327 -7.09 0.67 8.70
C VAL A 327 -7.90 1.60 9.60
N VAL A 328 -7.43 2.83 9.80
CA VAL A 328 -8.13 3.85 10.60
C VAL A 328 -9.46 4.25 10.00
N LEU A 329 -9.52 4.49 8.69
CA LEU A 329 -10.70 5.05 8.04
C LEU A 329 -11.77 3.99 7.75
N PHE A 330 -11.38 2.77 7.36
CA PHE A 330 -12.31 1.76 6.86
C PHE A 330 -12.46 0.52 7.74
N PHE A 331 -11.44 0.14 8.51
CA PHE A 331 -11.42 -1.15 9.24
C PHE A 331 -11.44 -0.98 10.76
N GLY A 332 -11.99 0.13 11.26
CA GLY A 332 -12.19 0.35 12.69
C GLY A 332 -10.91 0.58 13.50
N GLY A 333 -9.81 0.99 12.85
CA GLY A 333 -8.55 1.27 13.55
C GLY A 333 -8.05 0.07 14.35
N TYR A 334 -7.86 0.28 15.66
CA TYR A 334 -7.41 -0.72 16.61
C TYR A 334 -8.54 -1.61 17.18
N HIS A 335 -9.82 -1.35 16.86
CA HIS A 335 -10.95 -2.11 17.40
C HIS A 335 -11.04 -3.52 16.84
N LEU A 336 -11.51 -4.44 17.67
CA LEU A 336 -11.88 -5.79 17.25
C LEU A 336 -13.23 -5.77 16.52
N PRO A 337 -13.46 -6.65 15.54
CA PRO A 337 -14.75 -6.75 14.87
C PRO A 337 -15.89 -7.18 15.80
N PHE A 338 -15.57 -7.95 16.84
CA PHE A 338 -16.50 -8.50 17.83
C PHE A 338 -15.84 -8.53 19.21
N GLY A 339 -16.62 -8.51 20.28
CA GLY A 339 -16.12 -8.67 21.64
C GLY A 339 -15.27 -7.52 22.19
N GLY A 340 -15.38 -6.33 21.60
CA GLY A 340 -14.68 -5.13 22.08
C GLY A 340 -15.11 -4.70 23.48
N GLU A 341 -16.42 -4.67 23.78
CA GLU A 341 -16.92 -4.29 25.11
C GLU A 341 -16.67 -5.42 26.12
N TRP A 342 -16.80 -6.67 25.70
CA TRP A 342 -16.40 -7.82 26.52
C TRP A 342 -14.95 -7.72 26.99
N LEU A 343 -14.03 -7.41 26.07
CA LEU A 343 -12.61 -7.26 26.38
C LEU A 343 -12.36 -6.09 27.33
N SER A 344 -12.99 -4.93 27.10
CA SER A 344 -12.84 -3.75 27.97
C SER A 344 -13.44 -3.98 29.37
N ASN A 345 -14.45 -4.85 29.49
CA ASN A 345 -15.13 -5.12 30.75
C ASN A 345 -14.42 -6.14 31.66
N LEU A 346 -13.44 -6.88 31.15
CA LEU A 346 -12.68 -7.85 31.92
C LEU A 346 -11.90 -7.15 33.05
N ALA A 347 -11.98 -7.68 34.28
CA ALA A 347 -11.36 -7.06 35.46
C ALA A 347 -9.85 -6.82 35.27
N LEU A 348 -9.15 -7.79 34.69
CA LEU A 348 -7.71 -7.69 34.39
C LEU A 348 -7.38 -6.55 33.42
N MET A 349 -8.25 -6.25 32.44
CA MET A 349 -8.05 -5.15 31.49
C MET A 349 -8.32 -3.79 32.12
N LYS A 350 -9.23 -3.73 33.11
CA LYS A 350 -9.50 -2.52 33.91
C LYS A 350 -8.35 -2.20 34.86
N GLU A 351 -7.81 -3.21 35.53
CA GLU A 351 -6.66 -3.05 36.44
C GLU A 351 -5.35 -2.75 35.68
N HIS A 352 -5.18 -3.33 34.49
CA HIS A 352 -3.98 -3.16 33.67
C HIS A 352 -4.33 -2.54 32.31
N GLY A 353 -4.71 -1.25 32.31
CA GLY A 353 -5.06 -0.52 31.09
C GLY A 353 -3.98 -0.55 30.00
N TRP A 354 -2.70 -0.61 30.38
CA TRP A 354 -1.58 -0.76 29.44
C TRP A 354 -1.63 -2.07 28.63
N LEU A 355 -2.15 -3.16 29.22
CA LEU A 355 -2.30 -4.44 28.54
C LEU A 355 -3.43 -4.37 27.50
N TYR A 356 -4.56 -3.74 27.86
CA TYR A 356 -5.66 -3.48 26.93
C TYR A 356 -5.18 -2.67 25.72
N GLY A 357 -4.45 -1.57 25.98
CA GLY A 357 -3.85 -0.76 24.91
C GLY A 357 -2.87 -1.56 24.05
N THR A 358 -2.02 -2.39 24.66
CA THR A 358 -1.06 -3.24 23.94
C THR A 358 -1.74 -4.23 23.00
N ILE A 359 -2.82 -4.87 23.44
CA ILE A 359 -3.58 -5.82 22.63
C ILE A 359 -4.21 -5.11 21.43
N LEU A 360 -4.91 -4.00 21.65
CA LEU A 360 -5.56 -3.26 20.57
C LEU A 360 -4.55 -2.62 19.60
N GLY A 361 -3.43 -2.10 20.12
CA GLY A 361 -2.34 -1.61 19.27
C GLY A 361 -1.70 -2.72 18.42
N THR A 362 -1.60 -3.94 18.96
CA THR A 362 -1.13 -5.10 18.19
C THR A 362 -2.13 -5.47 17.08
N VAL A 363 -3.43 -5.40 17.35
CA VAL A 363 -4.49 -5.62 16.34
C VAL A 363 -4.38 -4.58 15.22
N PHE A 364 -4.14 -3.32 15.56
CA PHE A 364 -3.91 -2.27 14.56
C PHE A 364 -2.75 -2.62 13.62
N TRP A 365 -1.57 -2.93 14.18
CA TRP A 365 -0.40 -3.28 13.36
C TRP A 365 -0.58 -4.58 12.57
N ALA A 366 -1.32 -5.54 13.10
CA ALA A 366 -1.66 -6.75 12.35
C ALA A 366 -2.51 -6.43 11.11
N LYS A 367 -3.51 -5.55 11.24
CA LYS A 367 -4.30 -5.06 10.10
C LYS A 367 -3.43 -4.26 9.11
N VAL A 368 -2.54 -3.40 9.61
CA VAL A 368 -1.59 -2.65 8.75
C VAL A 368 -0.73 -3.62 7.95
N MET A 369 -0.15 -4.63 8.60
CA MET A 369 0.66 -5.65 7.92
C MET A 369 -0.12 -6.43 6.87
N PHE A 370 -1.41 -6.69 7.09
CA PHE A 370 -2.28 -7.28 6.08
C PHE A 370 -2.41 -6.38 4.84
N PHE A 371 -2.65 -5.08 5.00
CA PHE A 371 -2.74 -4.15 3.87
C PHE A 371 -1.39 -3.92 3.17
N VAL A 372 -0.30 -3.89 3.93
CA VAL A 372 1.06 -3.85 3.36
C VAL A 372 1.31 -5.11 2.50
N TRP A 373 0.97 -6.28 3.02
CA TRP A 373 1.06 -7.54 2.27
C TRP A 373 0.16 -7.54 1.02
N LEU A 374 -1.08 -7.05 1.15
CA LEU A 374 -2.01 -6.95 0.02
C LEU A 374 -1.44 -6.06 -1.09
N GLN A 375 -0.87 -4.91 -0.74
CA GLN A 375 -0.25 -4.02 -1.72
C GLN A 375 0.95 -4.67 -2.41
N LEU A 376 1.80 -5.38 -1.66
CA LEU A 376 2.91 -6.16 -2.23
C LEU A 376 2.42 -7.29 -3.16
N ALA A 377 1.32 -7.95 -2.81
CA ALA A 377 0.75 -9.00 -3.64
C ALA A 377 0.22 -8.43 -4.97
N ILE A 378 -0.50 -7.30 -4.92
CA ILE A 378 -1.02 -6.61 -6.11
C ILE A 378 0.12 -6.24 -7.06
N ARG A 379 1.22 -5.68 -6.54
CA ARG A 379 2.38 -5.24 -7.34
C ARG A 379 2.95 -6.33 -8.26
N TRP A 380 2.97 -7.57 -7.78
CA TRP A 380 3.54 -8.70 -8.53
C TRP A 380 2.48 -9.56 -9.24
N THR A 381 1.20 -9.23 -9.08
CA THR A 381 0.08 -9.95 -9.72
C THR A 381 -0.42 -9.22 -10.96
N PHE A 382 -0.52 -7.89 -10.90
CA PHE A 382 -1.10 -7.10 -11.98
C PHE A 382 -0.04 -6.63 -12.99
N PRO A 383 -0.37 -6.64 -14.29
CA PRO A 383 0.47 -6.02 -15.30
C PRO A 383 0.47 -4.50 -15.14
N ARG A 384 1.51 -3.85 -15.67
CA ARG A 384 1.63 -2.39 -15.70
C ARG A 384 0.55 -1.76 -16.58
N PHE A 385 0.03 -0.63 -16.13
CA PHE A 385 -0.87 0.20 -16.95
C PHE A 385 -0.09 1.28 -17.70
N ARG A 386 -0.54 1.56 -18.93
CA ARG A 386 -0.04 2.71 -19.68
C ARG A 386 -0.56 4.01 -19.08
N TYR A 387 0.25 5.07 -19.14
CA TYR A 387 -0.09 6.40 -18.64
C TYR A 387 -1.50 6.91 -19.04
N ASP A 388 -1.89 6.73 -20.31
CA ASP A 388 -3.20 7.19 -20.80
C ASP A 388 -4.38 6.44 -20.15
N GLN A 389 -4.19 5.16 -19.83
CA GLN A 389 -5.20 4.32 -19.16
C GLN A 389 -5.33 4.71 -17.69
N ILE A 390 -4.20 5.00 -17.04
CA ILE A 390 -4.15 5.53 -15.67
C ILE A 390 -4.93 6.85 -15.60
N GLN A 391 -4.65 7.79 -16.50
CA GLN A 391 -5.38 9.07 -16.55
C GLN A 391 -6.87 8.87 -16.82
N THR A 392 -7.23 7.95 -17.72
CA THR A 392 -8.62 7.61 -18.00
C THR A 392 -9.33 7.01 -16.77
N LEU A 393 -8.64 6.13 -16.03
CA LEU A 393 -9.15 5.54 -14.79
C LEU A 393 -9.42 6.63 -13.75
N GLY A 394 -8.47 7.54 -13.50
CA GLY A 394 -8.65 8.65 -12.56
C GLY A 394 -9.82 9.55 -12.95
N TRP A 395 -9.77 10.13 -14.15
CA TRP A 395 -10.70 11.20 -14.55
C TRP A 395 -12.07 10.73 -15.00
N LYS A 396 -12.16 9.61 -15.73
CA LYS A 396 -13.44 9.16 -16.32
C LYS A 396 -14.15 8.10 -15.50
N ILE A 397 -13.47 7.47 -14.55
CA ILE A 397 -14.04 6.37 -13.75
C ILE A 397 -14.06 6.75 -12.27
N LEU A 398 -12.91 7.00 -11.63
CA LEU A 398 -12.85 7.23 -10.19
C LEU A 398 -13.59 8.50 -9.77
N LEU A 399 -13.40 9.63 -10.47
CA LEU A 399 -14.05 10.89 -10.12
C LEU A 399 -15.58 10.85 -10.25
N PRO A 400 -16.19 10.42 -11.37
CA PRO A 400 -17.66 10.36 -11.47
C PRO A 400 -18.28 9.39 -10.47
N ILE A 401 -17.64 8.24 -10.25
CA ILE A 401 -18.11 7.23 -9.29
C ILE A 401 -18.00 7.76 -7.85
N GLY A 402 -16.90 8.46 -7.52
CA GLY A 402 -16.73 9.13 -6.23
C GLY A 402 -17.81 10.17 -5.98
N LEU A 403 -18.12 10.99 -6.99
CA LEU A 403 -19.14 12.02 -6.88
C LEU A 403 -20.54 11.41 -6.67
N PHE A 404 -20.88 10.36 -7.44
CA PHE A 404 -22.11 9.61 -7.23
C PHE A 404 -22.20 9.06 -5.80
N ASN A 405 -21.11 8.48 -5.29
CA ASN A 405 -21.07 7.93 -3.94
C ASN A 405 -21.27 8.99 -2.86
N VAL A 406 -20.70 10.20 -3.05
CA VAL A 406 -20.94 11.34 -2.16
C VAL A 406 -22.42 11.71 -2.12
N PHE A 407 -23.06 11.89 -3.27
CA PHE A 407 -24.49 12.25 -3.32
C PHE A 407 -25.39 11.15 -2.73
N ALA A 408 -25.14 9.89 -3.07
CA ALA A 408 -25.88 8.76 -2.52
C ALA A 408 -25.74 8.69 -0.98
N THR A 409 -24.52 8.87 -0.48
CA THR A 409 -24.25 8.89 0.97
C THR A 409 -24.93 10.05 1.65
N GLY A 410 -24.84 11.26 1.10
CA GLY A 410 -25.49 12.44 1.65
C GLY A 410 -27.01 12.28 1.75
N ALA A 411 -27.65 11.72 0.70
CA ALA A 411 -29.09 11.45 0.72
C ALA A 411 -29.49 10.41 1.79
N LEU A 412 -28.70 9.33 1.93
CA LEU A 412 -28.97 8.27 2.92
C LEU A 412 -28.75 8.73 4.36
N VAL A 413 -27.69 9.52 4.62
CA VAL A 413 -27.42 10.09 5.95
C VAL A 413 -28.50 11.10 6.33
N LEU A 414 -29.00 11.89 5.39
CA LEU A 414 -30.10 12.82 5.62
C LEU A 414 -31.42 12.10 5.93
N TRP A 415 -31.66 10.96 5.28
CA TRP A 415 -32.87 10.17 5.49
C TRP A 415 -32.84 9.34 6.78
N ASP A 416 -31.71 8.67 7.06
CA ASP A 416 -31.51 7.85 8.26
C ASP A 416 -30.19 8.22 8.97
N PRO A 417 -30.25 9.09 9.99
CA PRO A 417 -29.09 9.47 10.79
C PRO A 417 -28.45 8.32 11.58
N SER A 418 -29.11 7.15 11.71
CA SER A 418 -28.57 6.01 12.46
C SER A 418 -27.44 5.26 11.71
N LEU A 419 -27.20 5.59 10.44
CA LEU A 419 -26.30 4.90 9.49
C LEU A 419 -26.69 3.45 9.15
N ARG A 420 -27.85 2.97 9.60
CA ARG A 420 -28.31 1.60 9.28
C ARG A 420 -28.68 1.48 7.81
N ALA A 421 -29.43 2.44 7.26
CA ALA A 421 -29.73 2.48 5.83
C ALA A 421 -28.45 2.55 4.99
N LEU A 422 -27.45 3.31 5.45
CA LEU A 422 -26.16 3.41 4.79
C LEU A 422 -25.40 2.08 4.79
N ALA A 423 -25.43 1.34 5.90
CA ALA A 423 -24.85 0.01 5.98
C ALA A 423 -25.56 -1.01 5.09
N VAL A 424 -26.90 -0.97 5.00
CA VAL A 424 -27.64 -1.83 4.05
C VAL A 424 -27.21 -1.50 2.63
N PHE A 425 -27.11 -0.22 2.27
CA PHE A 425 -26.64 0.21 0.96
C PHE A 425 -25.20 -0.28 0.68
N GLY A 426 -24.29 -0.15 1.64
CA GLY A 426 -22.93 -0.69 1.51
C GLY A 426 -22.90 -2.21 1.35
N LEU A 427 -23.67 -2.96 2.13
CA LEU A 427 -23.79 -4.41 1.98
C LEU A 427 -24.36 -4.81 0.61
N LEU A 428 -25.34 -4.06 0.08
CA LEU A 428 -25.86 -4.26 -1.28
C LEU A 428 -24.77 -3.98 -2.33
N GLN A 429 -23.98 -2.92 -2.18
CA GLN A 429 -22.84 -2.65 -3.07
C GLN A 429 -21.83 -3.81 -3.07
N ILE A 430 -21.49 -4.35 -1.88
CA ILE A 430 -20.61 -5.52 -1.76
C ILE A 430 -21.25 -6.73 -2.48
N GLY A 431 -22.53 -6.97 -2.27
CA GLY A 431 -23.27 -8.05 -2.94
C GLY A 431 -23.26 -7.92 -4.46
N VAL A 432 -23.46 -6.71 -4.99
CA VAL A 432 -23.36 -6.42 -6.43
C VAL A 432 -21.95 -6.67 -6.96
N LEU A 433 -20.91 -6.24 -6.25
CA LEU A 433 -19.52 -6.49 -6.65
C LEU A 433 -19.18 -7.99 -6.67
N ILE A 434 -19.66 -8.75 -5.68
CA ILE A 434 -19.50 -10.21 -5.64
C ILE A 434 -20.27 -10.87 -6.80
N ALA A 435 -21.49 -10.42 -7.10
CA ALA A 435 -22.27 -10.94 -8.22
C ALA A 435 -21.60 -10.67 -9.58
N LEU A 436 -21.03 -9.48 -9.78
CA LEU A 436 -20.32 -9.13 -11.01
C LEU A 436 -19.02 -9.94 -11.19
N THR A 437 -18.28 -10.16 -10.09
CA THR A 437 -17.03 -10.94 -10.14
C THR A 437 -17.28 -12.44 -10.36
N THR A 438 -18.32 -13.00 -9.75
CA THR A 438 -18.70 -14.41 -9.96
C THR A 438 -19.29 -14.65 -11.35
N SER A 439 -20.15 -13.77 -11.85
CA SER A 439 -20.72 -13.91 -13.20
C SER A 439 -19.69 -13.77 -14.32
N SER A 440 -18.69 -12.89 -14.16
CA SER A 440 -17.59 -12.77 -15.12
C SER A 440 -16.66 -14.00 -15.11
N ALA A 441 -16.42 -14.60 -13.94
CA ALA A 441 -15.68 -15.86 -13.84
C ALA A 441 -16.40 -17.01 -14.58
N LEU A 442 -17.72 -17.14 -14.39
CA LEU A 442 -18.52 -18.17 -15.07
C LEU A 442 -18.49 -18.01 -16.60
N LYS A 443 -18.59 -16.77 -17.09
CA LYS A 443 -18.51 -16.48 -18.53
C LYS A 443 -17.15 -16.84 -19.14
N SER A 444 -16.08 -16.78 -18.35
CA SER A 444 -14.74 -17.20 -18.79
C SER A 444 -14.59 -18.73 -18.89
N GLU A 445 -15.27 -19.49 -18.01
CA GLU A 445 -15.26 -20.95 -18.07
C GLU A 445 -16.08 -21.49 -19.25
N GLU A 446 -17.23 -20.89 -19.55
CA GLU A 446 -18.04 -21.27 -20.73
C GLU A 446 -17.30 -21.03 -22.05
N GLY A 447 -16.47 -19.98 -22.12
CA GLY A 447 -15.63 -19.69 -23.29
C GLY A 447 -14.50 -20.70 -23.53
N HIS A 448 -14.04 -21.41 -22.50
CA HIS A 448 -13.01 -22.45 -22.61
C HIS A 448 -13.59 -23.87 -22.75
N GLY A 449 -14.86 -24.09 -22.41
CA GLY A 449 -15.53 -25.40 -22.55
C GLY A 449 -16.07 -25.74 -23.96
N GLY A 450 -16.18 -24.77 -24.86
CA GLY A 450 -16.77 -24.95 -26.20
C GLY A 450 -15.84 -25.48 -27.29
N GLY A 451 -14.57 -25.77 -26.96
CA GLY A 451 -13.51 -26.03 -27.94
C GLY A 451 -13.04 -27.47 -28.07
N HIS A 452 -13.79 -28.47 -27.65
CA HIS A 452 -13.40 -29.88 -27.84
C HIS A 452 -14.60 -30.79 -28.13
N GLY A 453 -15.10 -30.74 -29.36
CA GLY A 453 -15.98 -31.76 -29.93
C GLY A 453 -15.35 -32.35 -31.18
N HIS A 454 -14.66 -33.48 -31.04
CA HIS A 454 -14.23 -34.29 -32.17
C HIS A 454 -15.46 -34.92 -32.86
N GLY A 455 -15.56 -34.73 -34.18
CA GLY A 455 -16.39 -35.54 -35.07
C GLY A 455 -15.58 -35.90 -36.29
N HIS A 456 -14.92 -37.06 -36.24
CA HIS A 456 -14.40 -37.75 -37.41
C HIS A 456 -15.55 -38.57 -38.00
N ASP A 457 -15.89 -38.37 -39.26
CA ASP A 457 -16.44 -39.41 -40.13
C ASP A 457 -16.22 -39.04 -41.61
N ALA A 458 -16.10 -40.09 -42.42
CA ALA A 458 -15.27 -40.18 -43.61
C ALA A 458 -16.04 -40.13 -44.95
N HIS A 459 -15.27 -39.88 -46.02
CA HIS A 459 -15.44 -40.26 -47.43
C HIS A 459 -16.49 -39.56 -48.33
N GLY A 460 -16.00 -39.08 -49.49
CA GLY A 460 -16.60 -39.42 -50.79
C GLY A 460 -17.03 -38.28 -51.73
N HIS A 461 -16.15 -37.99 -52.71
CA HIS A 461 -16.42 -37.52 -54.10
C HIS A 461 -17.09 -36.15 -54.39
N GLY A 462 -16.39 -35.37 -55.24
CA GLY A 462 -16.99 -34.92 -56.51
C GLY A 462 -17.09 -33.41 -56.79
N HIS A 463 -16.11 -32.91 -57.55
CA HIS A 463 -16.17 -31.85 -58.60
C HIS A 463 -16.28 -30.34 -58.27
N ASP A 464 -15.22 -29.64 -58.74
CA ASP A 464 -15.17 -28.40 -59.54
C ASP A 464 -15.65 -27.06 -58.92
N ALA A 465 -15.03 -25.90 -59.14
CA ALA A 465 -13.87 -25.46 -59.90
C ALA A 465 -13.52 -23.98 -59.53
N HIS A 466 -12.37 -23.52 -60.02
CA HIS A 466 -11.84 -22.12 -60.08
C HIS A 466 -11.13 -21.65 -58.80
N GLY A 467 -9.79 -21.54 -58.71
CA GLY A 467 -8.81 -20.92 -59.63
C GLY A 467 -8.68 -19.44 -59.25
N HIS A 468 -7.57 -18.82 -58.86
CA HIS A 468 -6.11 -19.00 -59.00
C HIS A 468 -5.47 -18.40 -57.72
N GLY A 469 -4.32 -18.81 -57.17
CA GLY A 469 -3.07 -19.20 -57.80
C GLY A 469 -2.01 -18.12 -57.58
N LEU A 470 -1.42 -18.04 -56.38
CA LEU A 470 -0.11 -17.41 -56.15
C LEU A 470 0.98 -18.35 -56.68
N PRO A 471 2.03 -17.88 -57.38
CA PRO A 471 3.20 -18.71 -57.63
C PRO A 471 4.29 -18.45 -56.57
N ALA A 472 4.70 -19.54 -55.93
CA ALA A 472 6.00 -19.68 -55.30
C ALA A 472 6.68 -20.91 -55.91
N HIS A 473 7.92 -20.78 -56.39
CA HIS A 473 8.91 -21.85 -56.58
C HIS A 473 10.29 -21.17 -56.57
N GLY A 474 11.28 -21.56 -55.77
CA GLY A 474 11.96 -22.88 -55.69
C GLY A 474 13.30 -22.72 -56.44
N HIS A 475 14.47 -23.25 -56.10
CA HIS A 475 14.94 -24.30 -55.19
C HIS A 475 16.48 -24.12 -55.02
N ALA A 476 17.06 -24.83 -54.05
CA ALA A 476 18.50 -24.89 -53.78
C ALA A 476 19.27 -25.95 -54.61
N ALA A 477 20.60 -25.77 -54.63
CA ALA A 477 21.71 -26.73 -54.77
C ALA A 477 22.04 -27.36 -56.14
N HIS A 478 23.28 -27.16 -56.64
CA HIS A 478 24.36 -28.18 -56.67
C HIS A 478 25.66 -27.63 -57.30
N ALA A 479 26.77 -28.26 -56.91
CA ALA A 479 28.17 -28.02 -57.29
C ALA A 479 28.49 -28.45 -58.73
N ASP A 480 29.51 -27.82 -59.36
CA ASP A 480 30.76 -28.50 -59.78
C ASP A 480 31.63 -27.65 -60.75
N THR A 481 32.90 -27.52 -60.35
CA THR A 481 34.17 -27.63 -61.13
C THR A 481 34.52 -26.74 -62.35
N HIS A 482 35.85 -26.48 -62.41
CA HIS A 482 36.68 -26.04 -63.56
C HIS A 482 36.48 -24.59 -64.06
N SER A 483 37.47 -23.83 -64.54
CA SER A 483 38.93 -23.86 -64.64
C SER A 483 39.32 -22.63 -65.48
N GLY A 484 40.52 -22.06 -65.27
CA GLY A 484 41.15 -21.09 -66.20
C GLY A 484 41.05 -19.64 -65.71
N ALA A 485 42.10 -19.04 -65.18
CA ALA A 485 43.31 -18.54 -65.87
C ALA A 485 43.06 -17.25 -66.67
N HIS A 486 44.05 -16.36 -66.59
CA HIS A 486 44.16 -15.00 -67.15
C HIS A 486 43.54 -13.88 -66.31
N SER A 487 44.14 -12.72 -66.07
CA SER A 487 45.48 -12.11 -66.19
C SER A 487 45.21 -10.59 -66.09
N GLY A 488 46.11 -9.80 -65.51
CA GLY A 488 46.07 -8.32 -65.61
C GLY A 488 45.56 -7.67 -64.33
N ALA A 489 46.43 -7.30 -63.39
CA ALA A 489 47.32 -6.13 -63.40
C ALA A 489 46.60 -4.79 -63.11
N ALA A 490 47.12 -4.13 -62.07
CA ALA A 490 47.18 -2.68 -61.82
C ALA A 490 45.84 -1.98 -61.52
N ALA A 491 45.63 -1.49 -60.29
CA ALA A 491 46.09 -0.17 -59.78
C ALA A 491 45.33 0.99 -60.46
N ALA A 492 44.96 2.10 -59.85
CA ALA A 492 44.90 2.65 -58.51
C ALA A 492 44.17 4.01 -58.70
N SER A 493 43.83 4.69 -57.60
CA SER A 493 43.30 6.07 -57.52
C SER A 493 41.88 6.28 -58.07
N HIS A 494 40.96 6.93 -57.35
CA HIS A 494 41.10 8.04 -56.42
C HIS A 494 40.57 7.78 -55.01
#